data_AF-D1YKY8-F1
#
_entry.id   AF-D1YKY8-F1
#
_cell.length_a   1.000
_cell.length_b   1.000
_cell.length_c   1.000
_cell.angle_alpha   90.00
_cell.angle_beta   90.00
_cell.angle_gamma   90.00
#
_symmetry.space_group_name_H-M   'P 1'
#
loop_
_entity.id
_entity.type
_entity.pdbx_description
1 polymer ?
#
loop_
_entity_poly.entity_id
_entity_poly.type
_entity_poly.pdbx_seq_one_letter_code
_entity_poly.pdbx_strand_id
1 'polypeptide(L)' 'MKAEITEYEFGKKYVSIFKSSKLDVKIAYYLEDNDRGCQITFKEDVLSFDEKNILILVPGFTTGS' A
#
# COMPACT_ATOMS: atom_id res chain seq x y z
N MET A 1 0.34 12.11 -8.34
CA MET A 1 0.16 10.70 -7.94
C MET A 1 -0.97 10.15 -8.79
N LYS A 2 -0.78 9.00 -9.44
CA LYS A 2 -1.81 8.38 -10.29
C LYS A 2 -2.16 7.02 -9.69
N ALA A 3 -3.44 6.78 -9.47
CA ALA A 3 -3.97 5.48 -9.09
C ALA A 3 -4.41 4.75 -10.36
N GLU A 4 -4.01 3.50 -10.48
CA GLU A 4 -4.43 2.60 -11.56
C GLU A 4 -5.14 1.41 -10.93
N ILE A 5 -6.36 1.12 -11.38
CA ILE A 5 -7.09 -0.08 -10.95
C ILE A 5 -6.56 -1.23 -11.80
N THR A 6 -5.91 -2.19 -11.17
CA THR A 6 -5.29 -3.33 -11.87
C THR A 6 -6.19 -4.56 -11.88
N GLU A 7 -7.01 -4.74 -10.84
CA GLU A 7 -8.00 -5.81 -10.78
C GLU A 7 -9.28 -5.26 -10.17
N TYR A 8 -10.41 -5.55 -10.81
CA TYR A 8 -11.72 -5.19 -10.30
C TYR A 8 -12.72 -6.27 -10.63
N GLU A 9 -13.44 -6.72 -9.62
CA GLU A 9 -14.59 -7.58 -9.77
C GLU A 9 -15.66 -7.15 -8.77
N PHE A 10 -16.79 -6.68 -9.30
CA PHE A 10 -17.88 -6.15 -8.49
C PHE A 10 -18.33 -7.19 -7.45
N GLY A 11 -18.42 -6.76 -6.19
CA GLY A 11 -18.79 -7.62 -5.08
C GLY A 11 -17.74 -8.66 -4.64
N LYS A 12 -16.55 -8.67 -5.24
CA LYS A 12 -15.49 -9.63 -4.87
C LYS A 12 -14.14 -9.02 -4.58
N LYS A 13 -13.64 -8.12 -5.42
CA LYS A 13 -12.31 -7.55 -5.19
C LYS A 13 -12.08 -6.23 -5.90
N TYR A 14 -11.14 -5.49 -5.35
CA TYR A 14 -10.58 -4.30 -5.95
C TYR A 14 -9.12 -4.22 -5.57
N VAL A 15 -8.29 -3.96 -6.56
CA VAL A 15 -6.86 -3.84 -6.42
C VAL A 15 -6.44 -2.62 -7.21
N SER A 16 -5.77 -1.69 -6.54
CA SER A 16 -5.22 -0.51 -7.17
C SER A 16 -3.75 -0.33 -6.81
N ILE A 17 -2.96 0.10 -7.79
CA ILE A 17 -1.57 0.50 -7.59
C ILE A 17 -1.51 2.03 -7.68
N PHE A 18 -1.00 2.63 -6.61
CA PHE A 18 -0.67 4.04 -6.52
C PHE A 18 0.80 4.18 -6.89
N LYS A 19 1.07 4.84 -8.02
CA LYS A 19 2.44 5.09 -8.47
C LYS A 19 2.85 6.53 -8.20
N SER A 20 4.06 6.68 -7.67
CA SER A 20 4.70 7.99 -7.47
C SER A 20 6.20 7.89 -7.68
N SER A 21 6.88 9.04 -7.75
CA SER A 21 8.33 9.06 -7.95
C SER A 21 9.14 8.57 -6.75
N LYS A 22 8.51 8.34 -5.59
CA LYS A 22 9.18 7.99 -4.32
C LYS A 22 8.62 6.74 -3.67
N LEU A 23 7.42 6.32 -4.04
CA LEU A 23 6.66 5.30 -3.36
C LEU A 23 5.61 4.73 -4.32
N ASP A 24 5.67 3.42 -4.50
CA ASP A 24 4.62 2.65 -5.16
C ASP A 24 3.94 1.75 -4.13
N VAL A 25 2.62 1.89 -3.99
CA VAL A 25 1.82 1.12 -3.03
C VAL A 25 0.70 0.43 -3.77
N LYS A 26 0.46 -0.83 -3.41
CA LYS A 26 -0.70 -1.60 -3.83
C LYS A 26 -1.69 -1.65 -2.68
N ILE A 27 -2.91 -1.20 -2.94
CA ILE A 27 -4.03 -1.31 -2.00
C ILE A 27 -5.02 -2.30 -2.59
N ALA A 28 -5.41 -3.29 -1.79
CA ALA A 28 -6.37 -4.31 -2.19
C ALA A 28 -7.44 -4.54 -1.12
N TYR A 29 -8.67 -4.77 -1.56
CA TYR A 29 -9.70 -5.40 -0.73
C TYR A 29 -10.28 -6.61 -1.43
N TYR A 30 -10.59 -7.64 -0.65
CA TYR A 30 -11.24 -8.87 -1.08
C TYR A 30 -12.48 -9.10 -0.22
N LEU A 31 -13.60 -9.40 -0.85
CA LEU A 31 -14.86 -9.76 -0.22
C LEU A 31 -15.11 -11.24 -0.44
N GLU A 32 -15.41 -11.93 0.65
CA GLU A 32 -15.77 -13.33 0.64
C GLU A 32 -17.02 -13.49 1.51
N ASP A 33 -18.11 -13.94 0.89
CA ASP A 33 -19.32 -14.29 1.64
C ASP A 33 -19.07 -15.59 2.41
N ASN A 34 -19.56 -15.64 3.65
CA ASN A 34 -19.52 -16.81 4.51
C ASN A 34 -20.85 -16.95 5.27
N ASP A 35 -21.00 -18.05 6.02
CA ASP A 35 -22.24 -18.35 6.78
C ASP A 35 -22.62 -17.27 7.81
N ARG A 36 -21.74 -16.30 8.08
CA ARG A 36 -21.93 -15.21 9.05
C ARG A 36 -22.10 -13.84 8.38
N GLY A 37 -22.14 -13.78 7.05
CA GLY A 37 -22.26 -12.54 6.28
C GLY A 37 -21.08 -12.36 5.31
N CYS A 38 -20.56 -11.14 5.20
CA CYS A 38 -19.47 -10.83 4.27
C CYS A 38 -18.18 -10.56 5.05
N GLN A 39 -17.11 -11.30 4.75
CA GLN A 39 -15.77 -11.02 5.24
C GLN A 39 -15.05 -10.10 4.26
N ILE A 40 -14.52 -8.99 4.77
CA ILE A 40 -13.71 -8.06 3.99
C ILE A 40 -12.25 -8.17 4.46
N THR A 41 -11.35 -8.51 3.55
CA THR A 41 -9.91 -8.59 3.80
C THR A 41 -9.23 -7.40 3.12
N PHE A 42 -8.63 -6.52 3.91
CA PHE A 42 -7.81 -5.40 3.42
C PHE A 42 -6.33 -5.78 3.39
N LYS A 43 -5.63 -5.40 2.32
CA LYS A 43 -4.17 -5.57 2.18
C LYS A 43 -3.54 -4.31 1.62
N GLU A 44 -2.39 -3.97 2.17
CA GLU A 44 -1.54 -2.88 1.71
C GLU A 44 -0.13 -3.43 1.54
N ASP A 45 0.41 -3.34 0.32
CA ASP A 45 1.75 -3.80 -0.02
C ASP A 45 2.57 -2.62 -0.57
N VAL A 46 3.73 -2.35 0.02
CA VAL A 46 4.71 -1.41 -0.54
C VAL A 46 5.49 -2.12 -1.63
N LEU A 47 5.30 -1.72 -2.89
CA LEU A 47 5.93 -2.36 -4.06
C LEU A 47 7.31 -1.78 -4.35
N SER A 48 7.49 -0.48 -4.14
CA SER A 48 8.75 0.21 -4.33
C SER A 48 8.81 1.42 -3.41
N PHE A 49 9.99 1.68 -2.84
CA PHE A 49 10.24 2.84 -2.00
C PHE A 49 11.63 3.39 -2.30
N ASP A 50 11.72 4.68 -2.57
CA ASP A 50 13.00 5.36 -2.75
C ASP A 50 13.53 5.80 -1.38
N GLU A 51 14.50 5.04 -0.85
CA GLU A 51 15.12 5.25 0.46
C GLU A 51 15.93 6.55 0.58
N LYS A 52 16.11 7.33 -0.51
CA LYS A 52 16.97 8.53 -0.54
C LYS A 52 16.57 9.70 0.37
N ASN A 53 15.56 9.56 1.23
CA ASN A 53 15.27 10.52 2.30
C ASN A 53 14.89 9.86 3.62
N ILE A 54 15.38 8.65 3.93
CA ILE A 54 15.37 8.20 5.32
C ILE A 54 16.48 8.95 6.05
N LEU A 55 16.18 10.18 6.49
CA LEU A 55 16.85 10.71 7.67
C LEU A 55 16.39 9.80 8.80
N ILE A 56 17.17 8.76 9.10
CA ILE A 56 16.94 7.97 10.29
C ILE A 56 17.19 8.95 11.44
N LEU A 57 16.12 9.54 11.97
CA LEU A 57 16.14 10.21 13.26
C LEU A 57 16.29 9.09 14.30
N VAL A 58 17.48 8.49 14.36
CA VAL A 58 17.92 7.80 15.55
C VAL A 58 18.04 8.89 16.61
N PRO A 59 17.33 8.81 17.74
CA PRO A 59 17.59 9.72 18.85
C PRO A 59 19.02 9.44 19.31
N GLY A 60 19.98 10.30 18.94
CA GLY A 60 21.35 10.26 19.48
C GLY A 60 22.53 10.32 18.51
N PHE A 61 22.36 10.49 17.20
CA PHE A 61 23.52 10.70 16.31
C PHE A 61 23.58 12.14 15.78
N THR A 62 24.50 12.93 16.32
CA THR A 62 24.90 14.23 15.77
C THR A 62 25.82 13.99 14.57
N THR A 63 25.41 14.38 13.37
CA THR A 63 26.36 14.53 12.26
C THR A 63 27.15 15.82 12.48
N GLY A 64 28.36 15.69 13.00
CA GLY A 64 29.35 16.76 12.97
C GLY A 64 29.92 16.87 11.55
N SER A 65 29.82 18.07 10.98
CA SER A 65 30.65 18.56 9.88
C SER A 65 31.86 19.29 10.45
#